data_AF-A0A7S3TRZ5-F1
#
_entry.id   AF-A0A7S3TRZ5-F1
#
_cell.length_a   1.000
_cell.length_b   1.000
_cell.length_c   1.000
_cell.angle_alpha   90.00
_cell.angle_beta   90.00
_cell.angle_gamma   90.00
#
_symmetry.space_group_name_H-M   'P 1'
#
loop_
_entity.id
_entity.type
_entity.pdbx_description
1 polymer ?
#
loop_
_entity_poly.entity_id
_entity_poly.type
_entity_poly.pdbx_seq_one_letter_code
_entity_poly.pdbx_strand_id
1 'polypeptide(L)'
;TRSPLALSIIILKWLCCAYGTQLGHYWSHMPPQKRPAVVRFLQRAHIFLPAKEHASHHRPPYDKNFGIVSGLSNGLLNGVLKGMPAKPLIALWAFLTVFDVALVERLFASFA
;
A
#
# COMPACT_ATOMS: atom_id res chain seq x y z
N THR A 1 -24.55 -8.09 15.45
CA THR A 1 -24.85 -8.41 14.04
C THR A 1 -23.65 -7.98 13.21
N ARG A 2 -23.17 -8.79 12.25
CA ARG A 2 -22.02 -8.39 11.41
C ARG A 2 -22.49 -7.26 10.49
N SER A 3 -21.83 -6.10 10.53
CA SER A 3 -22.18 -4.96 9.68
C SER A 3 -21.92 -5.31 8.21
N PRO A 4 -22.89 -5.09 7.30
CA PRO A 4 -22.64 -5.27 5.86
C PRO A 4 -21.48 -4.40 5.35
N LEU A 5 -21.23 -3.24 6.00
CA LEU A 5 -20.11 -2.36 5.68
C LEU A 5 -18.74 -3.02 5.95
N ALA A 6 -18.57 -3.68 7.11
CA ALA A 6 -17.32 -4.42 7.41
C ALA A 6 -17.03 -5.47 6.34
N LEU A 7 -18.04 -6.24 5.96
CA LEU A 7 -17.89 -7.29 4.97
C LEU A 7 -17.46 -6.72 3.61
N SER A 8 -18.08 -5.62 3.17
CA SER A 8 -17.69 -4.92 1.94
C SER A 8 -16.25 -4.40 2.00
N ILE A 9 -15.83 -3.80 3.12
CA ILE A 9 -14.45 -3.29 3.30
C ILE A 9 -13.45 -4.44 3.26
N ILE A 10 -13.75 -5.56 3.95
CA ILE A 10 -12.88 -6.74 3.95
C ILE A 10 -12.72 -7.28 2.53
N ILE A 11 -13.83 -7.47 1.80
CA ILE A 11 -13.79 -7.96 0.41
C ILE A 11 -12.97 -7.02 -0.48
N LEU A 12 -13.20 -5.70 -0.37
CA LEU A 12 -12.46 -4.71 -1.13
C LEU A 12 -10.96 -4.75 -0.82
N LYS A 13 -10.57 -4.92 0.45
CA LYS A 13 -9.16 -5.09 0.84
C LYS A 13 -8.54 -6.34 0.23
N TRP A 14 -9.24 -7.46 0.27
CA TRP A 14 -8.73 -8.69 -0.35
C TRP A 14 -8.55 -8.52 -1.86
N LEU A 15 -9.56 -7.98 -2.55
CA LEU A 15 -9.52 -7.80 -4.00
C LEU A 15 -8.50 -6.74 -4.43
N CYS A 16 -8.47 -5.58 -3.78
CA CYS A 16 -7.70 -4.43 -4.23
C CYS A 16 -6.32 -4.31 -3.58
N CYS A 17 -6.13 -4.78 -2.34
CA CYS A 17 -4.86 -4.65 -1.60
C CYS A 17 -4.08 -5.97 -1.52
N ALA A 18 -4.74 -7.07 -1.16
CA ALA A 18 -4.05 -8.36 -0.98
C ALA A 18 -3.76 -9.07 -2.31
N TYR A 19 -4.72 -9.11 -3.24
CA TYR A 19 -4.56 -9.85 -4.50
C TYR A 19 -4.30 -8.94 -5.71
N GLY A 20 -5.10 -7.89 -5.91
CA GLY A 20 -5.02 -7.06 -7.11
C GLY A 20 -3.72 -6.29 -7.25
N THR A 21 -3.07 -5.94 -6.13
CA THR A 21 -1.92 -5.03 -6.14
C THR A 21 -0.63 -5.62 -5.58
N GLN A 22 -0.67 -6.78 -4.93
CA GLN A 22 0.54 -7.60 -4.77
C GLN A 22 1.12 -8.04 -6.12
N LEU A 23 0.29 -8.09 -7.17
CA LEU A 23 0.78 -8.21 -8.55
C LEU A 23 1.65 -7.01 -8.97
N GLY A 24 1.30 -5.80 -8.55
CA GLY A 24 2.11 -4.60 -8.78
C GLY A 24 3.47 -4.69 -8.08
N HIS A 25 3.49 -5.15 -6.83
CA HIS A 25 4.72 -5.45 -6.08
C HIS A 25 5.57 -6.51 -6.78
N TYR A 26 4.96 -7.64 -7.17
CA TYR A 26 5.64 -8.72 -7.90
C TYR A 26 6.32 -8.21 -9.18
N TRP A 27 5.61 -7.44 -10.01
CA TRP A 27 6.19 -6.86 -11.21
C TRP A 27 7.23 -5.78 -10.95
N SER A 28 7.27 -5.17 -9.77
CA SER A 28 8.31 -4.21 -9.39
C SER A 28 9.69 -4.84 -9.20
N HIS A 29 9.73 -6.14 -8.90
CA HIS A 29 10.96 -6.94 -8.83
C HIS A 29 11.45 -7.44 -10.20
N MET A 30 10.63 -7.33 -11.23
CA MET A 30 10.97 -7.83 -12.57
C MET A 30 11.73 -6.82 -13.42
N PRO A 31 12.70 -7.28 -14.24
CA PRO A 31 13.31 -6.45 -15.26
C PRO A 31 12.28 -5.87 -16.24
N PRO A 32 12.46 -4.62 -16.73
CA PRO A 32 11.52 -3.97 -17.63
C PRO A 32 11.08 -4.79 -18.84
N GLN A 33 12.00 -5.55 -19.42
CA GLN A 33 11.80 -6.33 -20.64
C GLN A 33 10.88 -7.54 -20.42
N LYS A 34 10.78 -8.04 -19.17
CA LYS A 34 9.94 -9.20 -18.80
C LYS A 34 8.52 -8.82 -18.37
N ARG A 35 8.20 -7.53 -18.27
CA ARG A 35 6.89 -7.04 -17.81
C ARG A 35 5.96 -6.80 -19.00
N PRO A 36 4.67 -7.19 -18.92
CA PRO A 36 3.67 -6.82 -19.92
C PRO A 36 3.60 -5.30 -20.17
N ALA A 37 3.25 -4.88 -21.38
CA ALA A 37 3.21 -3.47 -21.75
C ALA A 37 2.26 -2.64 -20.86
N VAL A 38 1.09 -3.21 -20.55
CA VAL A 38 0.11 -2.60 -19.64
C VAL A 38 0.68 -2.38 -18.24
N VAL A 39 1.43 -3.35 -17.71
CA VAL A 39 2.08 -3.23 -16.39
C VAL A 39 3.10 -2.09 -16.40
N ARG A 40 3.92 -2.00 -17.45
CA ARG A 40 4.90 -0.89 -17.57
C ARG A 40 4.20 0.46 -17.64
N PHE A 41 3.06 0.56 -18.32
CA PHE A 41 2.25 1.76 -18.38
C PHE A 41 1.69 2.13 -17.00
N LEU A 42 1.06 1.19 -16.30
CA LEU A 42 0.52 1.40 -14.96
C LEU A 42 1.59 1.76 -13.93
N GLN A 43 2.80 1.22 -14.06
CA GLN A 43 3.94 1.61 -13.23
C GLN A 43 4.43 3.03 -13.54
N ARG A 44 4.41 3.48 -14.79
CA ARG A 44 4.73 4.88 -15.14
C ARG A 44 3.67 5.86 -14.63
N ALA A 45 2.42 5.42 -14.54
CA ALA A 45 1.33 6.19 -13.95
C ALA A 45 1.26 6.09 -12.42
N HIS A 46 2.20 5.38 -11.78
CA HIS A 46 2.23 5.08 -10.34
C HIS A 46 1.01 4.32 -9.79
N ILE A 47 0.04 3.95 -10.63
CA ILE A 47 -1.09 3.07 -10.24
C ILE A 47 -0.55 1.76 -9.66
N PHE A 48 0.44 1.16 -10.33
CA PHE A 48 1.28 0.11 -9.74
C PHE A 48 2.60 0.68 -9.25
N LEU A 49 3.17 0.05 -8.21
CA LEU A 49 4.45 0.45 -7.65
C LEU A 49 5.56 0.49 -8.73
N PRO A 50 6.20 1.65 -8.97
CA PRO A 50 7.33 1.73 -9.88
C PRO A 50 8.53 0.94 -9.32
N ALA A 51 9.16 0.13 -10.16
CA ALA A 51 10.33 -0.68 -9.78
C ALA A 51 11.49 0.15 -9.18
N LYS A 52 11.70 1.38 -9.67
CA LYS A 52 12.75 2.28 -9.16
C LYS A 52 12.47 2.72 -7.73
N GLU A 53 11.22 3.06 -7.43
CA GLU A 53 10.80 3.47 -6.08
C GLU A 53 10.93 2.30 -5.11
N HIS A 54 10.42 1.14 -5.51
CA HIS A 54 10.57 -0.10 -4.75
C HIS A 54 12.03 -0.43 -4.46
N ALA A 55 12.86 -0.47 -5.49
CA ALA A 55 14.29 -0.76 -5.33
C ALA A 55 15.01 0.25 -4.42
N SER A 56 14.57 1.52 -4.42
CA SER A 56 15.13 2.54 -3.54
C SER A 56 14.68 2.39 -2.07
N HIS A 57 13.49 1.81 -1.84
CA HIS A 57 13.01 1.50 -0.49
C HIS A 57 13.85 0.39 0.16
N HIS A 58 14.31 -0.60 -0.62
CA HIS A 58 15.19 -1.69 -0.14
C HIS A 58 16.64 -1.27 0.14
N ARG A 59 16.93 0.03 0.16
CA ARG A 59 18.28 0.57 0.39
C ARG A 59 18.27 1.55 1.56
N PRO A 60 19.39 1.65 2.31
CA PRO A 60 19.53 2.68 3.33
C PRO A 60 19.21 4.08 2.77
N PRO A 61 18.53 4.94 3.54
CA PRO A 61 18.18 4.79 4.96
C PRO A 61 16.81 4.14 5.26
N TYR A 62 16.15 3.49 4.27
CA TYR A 62 14.86 2.79 4.43
C TYR A 62 13.67 3.68 4.87
N ASP A 63 13.73 4.99 4.60
CA ASP A 63 12.81 5.98 5.15
C ASP A 63 11.82 6.58 4.12
N LYS A 64 11.68 5.95 2.96
CA LYS A 64 10.88 6.47 1.85
C LYS A 64 10.25 5.36 1.02
N ASN A 65 9.29 5.75 0.20
CA ASN A 65 8.60 4.90 -0.77
C ASN A 65 7.95 3.68 -0.09
N PHE A 66 7.24 3.93 1.02
CA PHE A 66 6.56 2.92 1.82
C PHE A 66 5.33 2.27 1.13
N GLY A 67 4.89 2.81 -0.01
CA GLY A 67 3.87 2.17 -0.83
C GLY A 67 4.34 0.79 -1.31
N ILE A 68 3.61 -0.26 -0.93
CA ILE A 68 3.90 -1.65 -1.34
C ILE A 68 3.22 -1.97 -2.68
N VAL A 69 2.06 -1.36 -2.89
CA VAL A 69 1.06 -1.73 -3.89
C VAL A 69 1.07 -0.74 -5.07
N SER A 70 1.14 0.55 -4.74
CA SER A 70 1.00 1.68 -5.65
C SER A 70 2.02 2.74 -5.28
N GLY A 71 2.52 3.46 -6.29
CA GLY A 71 3.38 4.62 -6.08
C GLY A 71 2.58 5.91 -5.80
N LEU A 72 1.26 5.91 -5.95
CA LEU A 72 0.44 7.13 -5.80
C LEU A 72 0.53 7.72 -4.40
N SER A 73 0.63 6.88 -3.37
CA SER A 73 0.74 7.32 -1.98
C SER A 73 2.15 7.77 -1.60
N ASN A 74 3.18 7.43 -2.39
CA ASN A 74 4.58 7.71 -2.02
C ASN A 74 4.85 9.21 -1.91
N GLY A 75 4.24 10.06 -2.75
CA GLY A 75 4.39 11.51 -2.63
C GLY A 75 3.98 12.03 -1.26
N LEU A 76 2.77 11.67 -0.81
CA LEU A 76 2.24 12.06 0.49
C LEU A 76 3.04 11.41 1.64
N LEU A 77 3.24 10.09 1.58
CA LEU A 77 3.91 9.34 2.65
C LEU A 77 5.37 9.78 2.83
N ASN A 78 6.08 10.10 1.75
CA ASN A 78 7.43 10.64 1.85
C ASN A 78 7.47 12.02 2.52
N GLY A 79 6.41 12.83 2.37
CA GLY A 79 6.31 14.12 3.05
C GLY A 79 6.10 13.98 4.57
N VAL A 80 5.41 12.92 5.00
CA VAL A 80 5.01 12.74 6.41
C VAL A 80 5.95 11.80 7.17
N LEU A 81 6.42 10.73 6.54
CA LEU A 81 7.09 9.62 7.23
C LEU A 81 8.62 9.64 7.10
N LYS A 82 9.17 10.49 6.22
CA LYS A 82 10.62 10.52 6.00
C LYS A 82 11.37 10.91 7.27
N GLY A 83 12.43 10.17 7.59
CA GLY A 83 13.21 10.33 8.82
C GLY A 83 12.55 9.80 10.09
N MET A 84 11.32 9.26 10.03
CA MET A 84 10.71 8.63 11.20
C MET A 84 11.41 7.30 11.52
N PRO A 85 11.59 6.96 12.81
CA PRO A 85 12.20 5.70 13.21
C PRO A 85 11.33 4.50 12.80
N ALA A 86 11.97 3.43 12.35
CA ALA A 86 11.27 2.26 11.80
C ALA A 86 10.36 1.54 12.81
N LYS A 87 10.77 1.45 14.09
CA LYS A 87 10.02 0.71 15.12
C LYS A 87 8.57 1.21 15.29
N PRO A 88 8.29 2.50 15.51
CA PRO A 88 6.91 2.98 15.61
C PRO A 88 6.14 2.86 14.30
N LEU A 89 6.79 3.00 13.13
CA LEU A 89 6.12 2.78 11.85
C LEU A 89 5.68 1.33 11.67
N ILE A 90 6.53 0.37 12.04
CA ILE A 90 6.20 -1.06 12.02
C ILE A 90 5.09 -1.38 13.01
N ALA A 91 5.14 -0.81 14.22
CA ALA A 91 4.09 -0.99 15.23
C ALA A 91 2.75 -0.43 14.75
N LEU A 92 2.75 0.77 14.17
CA LEU A 92 1.54 1.38 13.59
C LEU A 92 1.00 0.54 12.43
N TRP A 93 1.86 0.09 11.53
CA TRP A 93 1.48 -0.79 10.41
C TRP A 93 0.86 -2.10 10.91
N ALA A 94 1.45 -2.74 11.91
CA ALA A 94 0.93 -3.97 12.51
C ALA A 94 -0.42 -3.72 13.19
N PHE A 95 -0.54 -2.64 13.96
CA PHE A 95 -1.80 -2.26 14.60
C PHE A 95 -2.91 -2.02 13.57
N LEU A 96 -2.65 -1.21 12.53
CA LEU A 96 -3.63 -0.94 11.49
C LEU A 96 -3.99 -2.21 10.72
N THR A 97 -3.04 -3.10 10.44
CA THR A 97 -3.34 -4.39 9.78
C THR A 97 -4.36 -5.23 10.55
N VAL A 98 -4.37 -5.15 11.88
CA VAL A 98 -5.29 -5.92 12.73
C VAL A 98 -6.60 -5.18 13.01
N PHE A 99 -6.55 -3.86 13.18
CA PHE A 99 -7.66 -3.08 13.73
C PHE A 99 -8.30 -2.07 12.77
N ASP A 100 -7.81 -1.93 11.54
CA ASP A 100 -8.29 -0.92 10.59
C ASP A 100 -9.78 -1.05 10.25
N VAL A 101 -10.33 -2.25 10.06
CA VAL A 101 -11.77 -2.46 9.77
C VAL A 101 -12.62 -1.96 10.93
N ALA A 102 -12.28 -2.36 12.17
CA ALA A 102 -12.99 -1.94 13.36
C ALA A 102 -12.93 -0.42 13.56
N LEU A 103 -11.78 0.20 13.27
CA LEU A 103 -11.63 1.64 13.33
C LEU A 103 -12.51 2.34 12.28
N VAL A 104 -12.50 1.88 11.03
CA VAL A 104 -13.32 2.46 9.96
C VAL A 104 -14.80 2.34 10.28
N GLU A 105 -15.27 1.18 10.74
CA GLU A 105 -16.68 1.00 11.14
C GLU A 105 -17.09 1.98 12.24
N ARG A 106 -16.27 2.13 13.29
CA ARG A 106 -16.56 3.06 14.39
C ARG A 106 -16.57 4.51 13.94
N LEU A 107 -15.64 4.89 13.06
CA LEU A 107 -15.62 6.23 12.49
C LEU A 107 -16.87 6.49 11.66
N PHE A 108 -17.25 5.60 10.75
CA PHE A 108 -18.47 5.75 9.96
C PHE A 108 -19.73 5.84 10.85
N ALA A 109 -19.82 4.99 11.87
CA ALA A 109 -20.92 5.03 12.83
C ALA A 109 -20.98 6.34 13.64
N SER A 110 -19.86 7.05 13.80
CA SER A 110 -19.85 8.37 14.48
C SER A 110 -20.34 9.53 13.60
N PHE A 111 -20.51 9.31 12.29
CA PHE A 111 -21.02 10.30 11.33
C PHE A 111 -22.42 9.97 10.79
N ALA A 112 -23.03 8.86 11.24
CA ALA A 112 -24.37 8.41 10.86
C ALA A 112 -25.35 8.63 12.01
#